data_AF-A0AAE1Q2Z6-F1
#
_entry.id   AF-A0AAE1Q2Z6-F1
#
_cell.length_a   1.000
_cell.length_b   1.000
_cell.length_c   1.000
_cell.angle_alpha   90.00
_cell.angle_beta   90.00
_cell.angle_gamma   90.00
#
_symmetry.space_group_name_H-M   'P 1'
#
loop_
_entity.id
_entity.type
_entity.pdbx_description
1 polymer ?
#
loop_
_entity_poly.entity_id
_entity_poly.type
_entity_poly.pdbx_seq_one_letter_code
_entity_poly.pdbx_strand_id
1 'polypeptide(L)'
;MSTNEPSVMVMRKTFWEQQEPSEETMIQAVVDDSLPDDDAHEIMATLPDFRGKRVLDLAAGIGRFTTRLAKKAQWVTAVDLSEAFIIENRARNKRLNNITYICHDVTNLCLPTESVDLVFSNWLFKYLTDEEVAVFLTRALSWLVPGGHFFFRESCFQSMASINKADNPTIYRHSQWYTSMLSQANSCCGNGESSYFTLLCFKNMLAYIKYRDSANQVCFLAQKRIHRQPQQPGGGNTCCPSLHPDLSLTGMVLAASWACMEKGQKVLEVGCGMGQSTFLLAERYGVHVHGLDLSPSLVHSAIDTQVTKTPAKLRRKVQFEMNTTLQPNTCDSNTLHQIYCQPNLLHKIPHLHHTLAQYYKLLRSGGKLLVGDYCRGTSHYRTNHYMCGMGSVEKVIQLLKEAGFKGVTSQDLTPELLNSPHDNNTNHQQKPQLYQISTNTHTNHQQASGLQQTHTTDNINHPRASELQQTPFSNHQLLQQTSEDSHGVYQDQLSRSVGEEGLVWTLFTATK
;
A
#
# COMPACT_ATOMS: atom_id res chain seq x y z
N MET A 1 -7.54 16.91 -45.39
CA MET A 1 -8.67 17.25 -44.50
C MET A 1 -8.23 16.93 -43.08
N SER A 2 -7.86 17.94 -42.30
CA SER A 2 -7.59 17.79 -40.88
C SER A 2 -8.94 17.54 -40.19
N THR A 3 -9.07 16.41 -39.51
CA THR A 3 -10.26 16.06 -38.74
C THR A 3 -10.39 17.04 -37.57
N ASN A 4 -11.50 17.79 -37.53
CA ASN A 4 -11.92 18.66 -36.42
C ASN A 4 -12.36 17.81 -35.22
N GLU A 5 -11.45 17.02 -34.65
CA GLU A 5 -11.74 16.41 -33.34
C GLU A 5 -11.63 17.50 -32.25
N PRO A 6 -12.66 17.66 -31.39
CA PRO A 6 -12.60 18.62 -30.30
C PRO A 6 -11.43 18.27 -29.36
N SER A 7 -10.72 19.29 -28.87
CA SER A 7 -9.63 19.06 -27.92
C SER A 7 -10.14 18.34 -26.66
N VAL A 8 -9.27 17.57 -25.99
CA VAL A 8 -9.60 16.88 -24.73
C VAL A 8 -10.21 17.84 -23.68
N MET A 9 -9.75 19.10 -23.69
CA MET A 9 -10.28 20.17 -22.84
C MET A 9 -11.75 20.51 -23.15
N VAL A 10 -12.11 20.61 -24.42
CA VAL A 10 -13.51 20.85 -24.83
C VAL A 10 -14.38 19.65 -24.48
N MET A 11 -13.88 18.43 -24.69
CA MET A 11 -14.61 17.20 -24.35
C MET A 11 -14.89 17.09 -22.85
N ARG A 12 -13.87 17.28 -21.98
CA ARG A 12 -14.08 17.23 -20.51
C ARG A 12 -15.01 18.32 -20.00
N LYS A 13 -14.92 19.53 -20.56
CA LYS A 13 -15.76 20.66 -20.15
C LYS A 13 -17.22 20.38 -20.50
N THR A 14 -17.46 20.00 -21.75
CA THR A 14 -18.80 19.63 -22.23
C THR A 14 -19.38 18.47 -21.42
N PHE A 15 -18.58 17.44 -21.12
CA PHE A 15 -19.01 16.30 -20.32
C PHE A 15 -19.51 16.71 -18.93
N TRP A 16 -18.78 17.59 -18.23
CA TRP A 16 -19.11 18.00 -16.86
C TRP A 16 -20.19 19.09 -16.77
N GLU A 17 -20.28 19.99 -17.77
CA GLU A 17 -21.34 21.02 -17.81
C GLU A 17 -22.73 20.43 -18.06
N GLN A 18 -22.82 19.24 -18.66
CA GLN A 18 -24.08 18.54 -18.90
C GLN A 18 -24.60 17.78 -17.68
N GLN A 19 -23.82 17.66 -16.60
CA GLN A 19 -24.20 16.87 -15.44
C GLN A 19 -25.01 17.71 -14.43
N GLU A 20 -25.99 17.08 -13.78
CA GLU A 20 -26.73 17.69 -12.69
C GLU A 20 -25.87 17.78 -11.42
N PRO A 21 -25.84 18.92 -10.70
CA PRO A 21 -25.12 19.05 -9.44
C PRO A 21 -25.74 18.18 -8.33
N SER A 22 -25.20 16.98 -8.13
CA SER A 22 -25.66 16.04 -7.09
C SER A 22 -24.53 15.14 -6.57
N GLU A 23 -24.72 14.50 -5.42
CA GLU A 23 -23.69 13.58 -4.89
C GLU A 23 -23.56 12.32 -5.75
N GLU A 24 -24.67 11.87 -6.34
CA GLU A 24 -24.74 10.76 -7.28
C GLU A 24 -23.86 11.03 -8.51
N THR A 25 -23.98 12.23 -9.08
CA THR A 25 -23.13 12.70 -10.19
C THR A 25 -21.66 12.73 -9.79
N MET A 26 -21.34 13.29 -8.62
CA MET A 26 -19.95 13.42 -8.16
C MET A 26 -19.27 12.06 -7.95
N ILE A 27 -20.03 11.04 -7.53
CA ILE A 27 -19.52 9.69 -7.28
C ILE A 27 -19.58 8.83 -8.56
N GLN A 28 -20.26 9.31 -9.61
CA GLN A 28 -20.52 8.58 -10.86
C GLN A 28 -21.10 7.17 -10.60
N ALA A 29 -22.09 7.10 -9.70
CA ALA A 29 -22.69 5.85 -9.24
C ALA A 29 -24.18 5.75 -9.55
N VAL A 30 -24.66 4.53 -9.80
CA VAL A 30 -26.10 4.24 -9.88
C VAL A 30 -26.70 4.29 -8.47
N VAL A 31 -27.95 4.77 -8.37
CA VAL A 31 -28.71 5.11 -7.16
C VAL A 31 -28.72 4.02 -6.05
N ASP A 32 -28.51 2.74 -6.39
CA ASP A 32 -28.54 1.61 -5.44
C ASP A 32 -27.17 1.22 -4.85
N ASP A 33 -26.15 2.07 -5.07
CA ASP A 33 -24.75 1.73 -4.77
C ASP A 33 -24.09 2.79 -3.85
N SER A 34 -24.87 3.53 -3.04
CA SER A 34 -24.35 4.63 -2.21
C SER A 34 -23.09 4.22 -1.43
N LEU A 35 -21.95 4.85 -1.70
CA LEU A 35 -20.77 4.70 -0.86
C LEU A 35 -21.08 5.40 0.48
N PRO A 36 -21.03 4.68 1.61
CA PRO A 36 -21.16 5.31 2.92
C PRO A 36 -20.09 6.40 3.09
N ASP A 37 -20.32 7.35 4.00
CA ASP A 37 -19.37 8.45 4.28
C ASP A 37 -17.97 7.98 4.73
N ASP A 38 -17.81 6.68 4.94
CA ASP A 38 -16.57 5.96 5.15
C ASP A 38 -15.46 6.34 4.16
N ASP A 39 -15.74 6.58 2.86
CA ASP A 39 -14.68 6.99 1.92
C ASP A 39 -14.18 8.41 2.20
N ALA A 40 -15.08 9.33 2.53
CA ALA A 40 -14.70 10.68 2.93
C ALA A 40 -13.96 10.66 4.27
N HIS A 41 -14.40 9.85 5.24
CA HIS A 41 -13.69 9.65 6.50
C HIS A 41 -12.28 9.10 6.27
N GLU A 42 -12.14 8.09 5.41
CA GLU A 42 -10.85 7.47 5.08
C GLU A 42 -9.90 8.48 4.38
N ILE A 43 -10.41 9.29 3.44
CA ILE A 43 -9.64 10.36 2.80
C ILE A 43 -9.20 11.39 3.85
N MET A 44 -10.12 11.90 4.66
CA MET A 44 -9.82 12.93 5.66
C MET A 44 -8.86 12.46 6.74
N ALA A 45 -8.86 11.16 7.07
CA ALA A 45 -7.90 10.55 8.00
C ALA A 45 -6.50 10.38 7.39
N THR A 46 -6.39 10.35 6.06
CA THR A 46 -5.10 10.28 5.35
C THR A 46 -4.42 11.65 5.25
N LEU A 47 -5.16 12.75 5.42
CA LEU A 47 -4.60 14.09 5.34
C LEU A 47 -3.71 14.41 6.55
N PRO A 48 -2.59 15.13 6.37
CA PRO A 48 -1.80 15.65 7.49
C PRO A 48 -2.62 16.65 8.31
N ASP A 49 -2.20 16.99 9.52
CA ASP A 49 -2.88 18.06 10.27
C ASP A 49 -2.81 19.39 9.50
N PHE A 50 -3.98 19.92 9.14
CA PHE A 50 -4.15 21.16 8.41
C PHE A 50 -4.97 22.20 9.18
N ARG A 51 -5.14 22.02 10.49
CA ARG A 51 -5.79 23.03 11.34
C ARG A 51 -5.03 24.35 11.27
N GLY A 52 -5.76 25.43 11.02
CA GLY A 52 -5.17 26.76 10.88
C GLY A 52 -4.32 26.97 9.63
N LYS A 53 -4.43 26.08 8.62
CA LYS A 53 -3.68 26.19 7.35
C LYS A 53 -4.54 26.64 6.17
N ARG A 54 -3.90 27.07 5.08
CA ARG A 54 -4.55 27.45 3.81
C ARG A 54 -4.64 26.25 2.87
N VAL A 55 -5.84 25.89 2.46
CA VAL A 55 -6.11 24.69 1.65
C VAL A 55 -6.65 25.08 0.28
N LEU A 56 -6.13 24.45 -0.77
CA LEU A 56 -6.65 24.53 -2.13
C LEU A 56 -7.40 23.24 -2.46
N ASP A 57 -8.71 23.31 -2.63
CA ASP A 57 -9.60 22.21 -3.00
C ASP A 57 -9.89 22.28 -4.50
N LEU A 58 -9.34 21.35 -5.28
CA LEU A 58 -9.37 21.35 -6.74
C LEU A 58 -10.35 20.32 -7.28
N ALA A 59 -11.11 20.71 -8.32
CA ALA A 59 -12.29 19.98 -8.75
C ALA A 59 -13.23 19.74 -7.56
N ALA A 60 -13.49 20.82 -6.82
CA ALA A 60 -14.22 20.79 -5.55
C ALA A 60 -15.68 20.32 -5.68
N GLY A 61 -16.21 20.36 -6.92
CA GLY A 61 -17.60 20.06 -7.23
C GLY A 61 -18.57 20.84 -6.35
N ILE A 62 -19.63 20.16 -5.93
CA ILE A 62 -20.65 20.68 -5.02
C ILE A 62 -20.20 20.82 -3.56
N GLY A 63 -18.91 20.63 -3.25
CA GLY A 63 -18.34 20.95 -1.95
C GLY A 63 -18.41 19.84 -0.89
N ARG A 64 -18.46 18.58 -1.32
CA ARG A 64 -18.40 17.41 -0.41
C ARG A 64 -17.18 17.47 0.51
N PHE A 65 -16.00 17.74 -0.04
CA PHE A 65 -14.78 17.90 0.74
C PHE A 65 -14.56 19.35 1.21
N THR A 66 -14.93 20.36 0.42
CA THR A 66 -14.86 21.78 0.82
C THR A 66 -15.45 22.00 2.22
N THR A 67 -16.64 21.44 2.48
CA THR A 67 -17.31 21.51 3.79
C THR A 67 -16.44 20.97 4.93
N ARG A 68 -15.79 19.82 4.70
CA ARG A 68 -14.97 19.10 5.70
C ARG A 68 -13.63 19.80 5.94
N LEU A 69 -13.03 20.32 4.86
CA LEU A 69 -11.78 21.07 4.91
C LEU A 69 -11.99 22.41 5.65
N ALA A 70 -13.03 23.17 5.30
CA ALA A 70 -13.29 24.50 5.88
C ALA A 70 -13.62 24.47 7.37
N LYS A 71 -14.13 23.35 7.90
CA LYS A 71 -14.34 23.16 9.36
C LYS A 71 -13.04 23.12 10.17
N LYS A 72 -11.88 22.88 9.56
CA LYS A 72 -10.59 22.76 10.26
C LYS A 72 -9.54 23.77 9.74
N ALA A 73 -9.54 24.05 8.44
CA ALA A 73 -8.61 24.96 7.79
C ALA A 73 -8.81 26.42 8.25
N GLN A 74 -7.74 27.22 8.17
CA GLN A 74 -7.88 28.67 8.29
C GLN A 74 -8.67 29.24 7.12
N TRP A 75 -8.37 28.76 5.91
CA TRP A 75 -9.02 29.21 4.68
C TRP A 75 -9.04 28.09 3.64
N VAL A 76 -10.12 27.99 2.87
CA VAL A 76 -10.24 27.08 1.72
C VAL A 76 -10.47 27.87 0.46
N THR A 77 -9.68 27.61 -0.58
CA THR A 77 -9.97 28.06 -1.95
C THR A 77 -10.53 26.86 -2.71
N ALA A 78 -11.82 26.87 -3.01
CA ALA A 78 -12.51 25.83 -3.77
C ALA A 78 -12.57 26.22 -5.26
N VAL A 79 -12.00 25.37 -6.11
CA VAL A 79 -11.91 25.58 -7.57
C VAL A 79 -12.62 24.45 -8.29
N ASP A 80 -13.51 24.78 -9.21
CA ASP A 80 -14.14 23.82 -10.11
C ASP A 80 -14.35 24.43 -11.51
N LEU A 81 -14.42 23.59 -12.53
CA LEU A 81 -14.64 24.02 -13.91
C LEU A 81 -16.11 24.40 -14.15
N SER A 82 -17.04 23.80 -13.41
CA SER A 82 -18.49 24.00 -13.57
C SER A 82 -19.01 25.11 -12.65
N GLU A 83 -19.59 26.14 -13.27
CA GLU A 83 -20.23 27.24 -12.52
C GLU A 83 -21.40 26.74 -11.67
N ALA A 84 -22.20 25.82 -12.21
CA ALA A 84 -23.33 25.21 -11.50
C ALA A 84 -22.86 24.49 -10.21
N PHE A 85 -21.73 23.78 -10.28
CA PHE A 85 -21.16 23.09 -9.11
C PHE A 85 -20.65 24.07 -8.07
N ILE A 86 -20.02 25.17 -8.49
CA ILE A 86 -19.58 26.24 -7.58
C ILE A 86 -20.77 26.93 -6.90
N ILE A 87 -21.86 27.18 -7.63
CA ILE A 87 -23.08 27.77 -7.05
C ILE A 87 -23.64 26.84 -5.96
N GLU A 88 -23.74 25.54 -6.24
CA GLU A 88 -24.21 24.55 -5.27
C GLU A 88 -23.26 24.43 -4.07
N ASN A 89 -21.94 24.43 -4.31
CA ASN A 89 -20.93 24.40 -3.25
C ASN A 89 -21.08 25.61 -2.31
N ARG A 90 -21.31 26.80 -2.87
CA ARG A 90 -21.57 28.03 -2.10
C ARG A 90 -22.88 27.92 -1.32
N ALA A 91 -23.94 27.40 -1.92
CA ALA A 91 -25.24 27.23 -1.26
C ALA A 91 -25.13 26.26 -0.06
N ARG A 92 -24.48 25.12 -0.25
CA ARG A 92 -24.19 24.11 0.79
C ARG A 92 -23.39 24.68 1.95
N ASN A 93 -22.40 25.51 1.64
CA ASN A 93 -21.44 26.04 2.61
C ASN A 93 -21.73 27.47 3.07
N LYS A 94 -22.94 28.00 2.84
CA LYS A 94 -23.33 29.40 3.16
C LYS A 94 -23.11 29.86 4.60
N ARG A 95 -22.94 28.93 5.54
CA ARG A 95 -22.69 29.22 6.97
C ARG A 95 -21.20 29.31 7.31
N LEU A 96 -20.31 28.96 6.38
CA LEU A 96 -18.87 29.03 6.55
C LEU A 96 -18.36 30.29 5.86
N ASN A 97 -17.54 31.07 6.56
CA ASN A 97 -17.06 32.38 6.12
C ASN A 97 -15.59 32.39 5.68
N ASN A 98 -14.97 31.21 5.62
CA ASN A 98 -13.56 31.00 5.32
C ASN A 98 -13.33 30.24 4.00
N ILE A 99 -14.19 30.47 3.00
CA ILE A 99 -14.13 29.81 1.70
C ILE A 99 -14.15 30.85 0.57
N THR A 100 -13.16 30.79 -0.32
CA THR A 100 -13.17 31.46 -1.62
C THR A 100 -13.59 30.47 -2.69
N TYR A 101 -14.49 30.88 -3.58
CA TYR A 101 -14.97 30.04 -4.69
C TYR A 101 -14.46 30.59 -6.03
N ILE A 102 -13.90 29.72 -6.87
CA ILE A 102 -13.37 30.07 -8.18
C ILE A 102 -13.92 29.10 -9.22
N CYS A 103 -14.67 29.59 -10.20
CA CYS A 103 -15.04 28.82 -11.38
C CYS A 103 -13.93 28.96 -12.43
N HIS A 104 -13.06 27.97 -12.55
CA HIS A 104 -11.91 28.03 -13.46
C HIS A 104 -11.34 26.65 -13.82
N ASP A 105 -10.74 26.53 -15.00
CA ASP A 105 -9.98 25.34 -15.40
C ASP A 105 -8.66 25.29 -14.63
N VAL A 106 -8.45 24.21 -13.86
CA VAL A 106 -7.23 23.98 -13.07
C VAL A 106 -5.97 23.92 -13.95
N THR A 107 -6.09 23.58 -15.23
CA THR A 107 -4.96 23.57 -16.18
C THR A 107 -4.42 24.97 -16.48
N ASN A 108 -5.20 26.03 -16.21
CA ASN A 108 -4.84 27.43 -16.40
C ASN A 108 -4.88 28.26 -15.11
N LEU A 109 -5.17 27.63 -13.96
CA LEU A 109 -5.18 28.30 -12.67
C LEU A 109 -3.81 28.93 -12.35
N CYS A 110 -3.85 30.17 -11.89
CA CYS A 110 -2.70 30.92 -11.41
C CYS A 110 -2.92 31.34 -9.96
N LEU A 111 -2.01 30.95 -9.07
CA LEU A 111 -1.99 31.35 -7.67
C LEU A 111 -0.62 31.91 -7.31
N PRO A 112 -0.52 32.77 -6.28
CA PRO A 112 0.77 33.26 -5.82
C PRO A 112 1.67 32.11 -5.35
N THR A 113 2.98 32.27 -5.53
CA THR A 113 3.98 31.34 -5.01
C THR A 113 3.87 31.22 -3.48
N GLU A 114 4.02 30.02 -2.94
CA GLU A 114 4.01 29.73 -1.49
C GLU A 114 2.74 30.25 -0.77
N SER A 115 1.60 30.22 -1.46
CA SER A 115 0.32 30.72 -0.98
C SER A 115 -0.56 29.67 -0.30
N VAL A 116 -0.24 28.38 -0.38
CA VAL A 116 -1.06 27.30 0.18
C VAL A 116 -0.22 26.27 0.92
N ASP A 117 -0.81 25.66 1.94
CA ASP A 117 -0.17 24.66 2.80
C ASP A 117 -0.56 23.22 2.42
N LEU A 118 -1.74 23.06 1.84
CA LEU A 118 -2.27 21.79 1.35
C LEU A 118 -2.97 22.02 0.01
N VAL A 119 -2.54 21.31 -1.02
CA VAL A 119 -3.33 21.11 -2.24
C VAL A 119 -4.07 19.78 -2.11
N PHE A 120 -5.36 19.79 -2.36
CA PHE A 120 -6.25 18.63 -2.26
C PHE A 120 -7.01 18.46 -3.57
N SER A 121 -7.09 17.24 -4.09
CA SER A 121 -8.03 16.85 -5.14
C SER A 121 -8.57 15.44 -4.91
N ASN A 122 -9.76 15.15 -5.42
CA ASN A 122 -10.34 13.81 -5.41
C ASN A 122 -11.06 13.58 -6.75
N TRP A 123 -10.43 12.78 -7.62
CA TRP A 123 -10.75 12.56 -9.03
C TRP A 123 -10.59 13.80 -9.92
N LEU A 124 -9.35 14.15 -10.24
CA LEU A 124 -9.05 15.26 -11.14
C LEU A 124 -8.20 14.82 -12.32
N PHE A 125 -7.09 14.13 -12.07
CA PHE A 125 -6.07 13.85 -13.08
C PHE A 125 -6.50 12.82 -14.11
N LYS A 126 -7.50 12.00 -13.80
CA LYS A 126 -8.17 11.15 -14.79
C LYS A 126 -8.86 11.95 -15.91
N TYR A 127 -9.04 13.27 -15.78
CA TYR A 127 -9.60 14.16 -16.82
C TYR A 127 -8.55 15.04 -17.53
N LEU A 128 -7.27 14.94 -17.14
CA LEU A 128 -6.18 15.71 -17.71
C LEU A 128 -5.28 14.82 -18.57
N THR A 129 -4.70 15.37 -19.63
CA THR A 129 -3.67 14.68 -20.43
C THR A 129 -2.37 14.54 -19.62
N ASP A 130 -1.45 13.68 -20.08
CA ASP A 130 -0.16 13.47 -19.41
C ASP A 130 0.66 14.78 -19.32
N GLU A 131 0.63 15.60 -20.37
CA GLU A 131 1.28 16.91 -20.41
C GLU A 131 0.63 17.90 -19.43
N GLU A 132 -0.71 17.95 -19.39
CA GLU A 132 -1.44 18.81 -18.45
C GLU A 132 -1.15 18.42 -17.00
N VAL A 133 -1.03 17.13 -16.69
CA VAL A 133 -0.60 16.66 -15.36
C VAL A 133 0.82 17.11 -15.05
N ALA A 134 1.77 16.96 -15.99
CA ALA A 134 3.16 17.39 -15.79
C ALA A 134 3.24 18.89 -15.46
N VAL A 135 2.59 19.73 -16.27
CA VAL A 135 2.55 21.19 -16.08
C VAL A 135 1.83 21.56 -14.78
N PHE A 136 0.75 20.86 -14.45
CA PHE A 136 0.05 21.06 -13.19
C PHE A 136 0.94 20.78 -11.97
N LEU A 137 1.68 19.67 -11.95
CA LEU A 137 2.53 19.32 -10.81
C LEU A 137 3.63 20.37 -10.57
N THR A 138 4.23 20.91 -11.62
CA THR A 138 5.20 22.02 -11.53
C THR A 138 4.59 23.28 -10.93
N ARG A 139 3.33 23.60 -11.27
CA ARG A 139 2.62 24.75 -10.67
C ARG A 139 2.21 24.48 -9.23
N ALA A 140 1.75 23.27 -8.91
CA ALA A 140 1.46 22.88 -7.53
C ALA A 140 2.68 23.02 -6.61
N LEU A 141 3.88 22.67 -7.09
CA LEU A 141 5.14 22.94 -6.39
C LEU A 141 5.37 24.43 -6.14
N SER A 142 5.01 25.30 -7.08
CA SER A 142 5.19 26.75 -6.89
C SER A 142 4.19 27.31 -5.86
N TRP A 143 2.93 26.84 -5.87
CA TRP A 143 1.90 27.32 -4.95
C TRP A 143 2.14 26.88 -3.50
N LEU A 144 2.68 25.68 -3.30
CA LEU A 144 2.90 25.13 -1.96
C LEU A 144 4.02 25.85 -1.21
N VAL A 145 3.81 26.13 0.08
CA VAL A 145 4.89 26.52 0.99
C VAL A 145 5.93 25.39 1.13
N PRO A 146 7.19 25.67 1.52
CA PRO A 146 8.15 24.64 1.88
C PRO A 146 7.59 23.69 2.95
N GLY A 147 7.61 22.38 2.72
CA GLY A 147 6.98 21.40 3.62
C GLY A 147 5.45 21.30 3.51
N GLY A 148 4.83 22.05 2.61
CA GLY A 148 3.42 21.92 2.24
C GLY A 148 3.12 20.56 1.60
N HIS A 149 1.86 20.15 1.66
CA HIS A 149 1.44 18.81 1.26
C HIS A 149 0.57 18.83 0.01
N PHE A 150 0.65 17.76 -0.77
CA PHE A 150 -0.20 17.53 -1.91
C PHE A 150 -0.89 16.17 -1.77
N PHE A 151 -2.22 16.19 -1.66
CA PHE A 151 -3.05 15.01 -1.64
C PHE A 151 -3.88 14.92 -2.92
N PHE A 152 -3.93 13.73 -3.51
CA PHE A 152 -4.89 13.43 -4.56
C PHE A 152 -5.34 11.97 -4.52
N ARG A 153 -6.52 11.70 -5.06
CA ARG A 153 -7.07 10.36 -5.21
C ARG A 153 -7.55 10.16 -6.64
N GLU A 154 -7.24 8.99 -7.21
CA GLU A 154 -7.64 8.65 -8.59
C GLU A 154 -8.24 7.25 -8.70
N SER A 155 -9.02 7.07 -9.78
CA SER A 155 -9.34 5.73 -10.28
C SER A 155 -8.17 5.22 -11.11
N CYS A 156 -7.46 4.24 -10.57
CA CYS A 156 -6.39 3.55 -11.27
C CYS A 156 -6.93 2.33 -12.02
N PHE A 157 -6.10 1.80 -12.91
CA PHE A 157 -6.40 0.60 -13.72
C PHE A 157 -7.56 0.79 -14.69
N GLN A 158 -7.57 0.00 -15.77
CA GLN A 158 -8.61 0.12 -16.78
C GLN A 158 -9.99 -0.26 -16.20
N SER A 159 -11.00 0.58 -16.42
CA SER A 159 -12.39 0.30 -16.07
C SER A 159 -12.84 -1.04 -16.67
N MET A 160 -13.25 -1.99 -15.83
CA MET A 160 -14.01 -3.18 -16.26
C MET A 160 -15.47 -2.84 -16.59
N ALA A 161 -15.93 -1.61 -16.32
CA ALA A 161 -17.28 -1.20 -16.67
C ALA A 161 -17.37 -0.90 -18.17
N SER A 162 -18.31 -1.57 -18.81
CA SER A 162 -18.82 -1.38 -20.17
C SER A 162 -19.50 -0.02 -20.31
N ILE A 163 -18.74 1.07 -20.20
CA ILE A 163 -19.19 2.40 -20.61
C ILE A 163 -18.70 2.59 -22.05
N ASN A 164 -19.61 2.96 -22.95
CA ASN A 164 -19.28 3.31 -24.32
C ASN A 164 -18.12 4.32 -24.32
N LYS A 165 -16.95 3.91 -24.81
CA LYS A 165 -15.71 4.71 -24.75
C LYS A 165 -15.79 6.03 -25.53
N ALA A 166 -16.79 6.19 -26.41
CA ALA A 166 -16.93 7.35 -27.28
C ALA A 166 -17.27 8.65 -26.52
N ASP A 167 -17.94 8.57 -25.37
CA ASP A 167 -18.47 9.77 -24.67
C ASP A 167 -17.84 10.01 -23.28
N ASN A 168 -16.90 9.17 -22.84
CA ASN A 168 -16.24 9.32 -21.54
C ASN A 168 -14.78 9.76 -21.71
N PRO A 169 -14.43 11.02 -21.42
CA PRO A 169 -13.07 11.55 -21.59
C PRO A 169 -12.08 11.04 -20.52
N THR A 170 -12.47 10.09 -19.69
CA THR A 170 -11.65 9.59 -18.59
C THR A 170 -10.43 8.80 -19.08
N ILE A 171 -9.25 9.20 -18.63
CA ILE A 171 -7.97 8.51 -18.81
C ILE A 171 -7.64 7.73 -17.53
N TYR A 172 -7.77 6.40 -17.59
CA TYR A 172 -7.38 5.52 -16.51
C TYR A 172 -5.89 5.16 -16.60
N ARG A 173 -5.13 5.44 -15.54
CA ARG A 173 -3.69 5.17 -15.48
C ARG A 173 -3.34 4.17 -14.39
N HIS A 174 -2.17 3.56 -14.53
CA HIS A 174 -1.60 2.72 -13.46
C HIS A 174 -1.24 3.59 -12.24
N SER A 175 -1.37 3.06 -11.01
CA SER A 175 -0.96 3.79 -9.80
C SER A 175 0.53 4.18 -9.84
N GLN A 176 1.37 3.30 -10.39
CA GLN A 176 2.80 3.56 -10.57
C GLN A 176 3.08 4.78 -11.45
N TRP A 177 2.26 5.02 -12.48
CA TRP A 177 2.42 6.20 -13.34
C TRP A 177 2.32 7.50 -12.53
N TYR A 178 1.34 7.60 -11.63
CA TYR A 178 1.19 8.78 -10.77
C TYR A 178 2.39 8.97 -9.82
N THR A 179 2.92 7.88 -9.25
CA THR A 179 4.12 7.99 -8.40
C THR A 179 5.36 8.39 -9.20
N SER A 180 5.49 7.93 -10.46
CA SER A 180 6.57 8.35 -11.36
C SER A 180 6.46 9.83 -11.70
N MET A 181 5.26 10.33 -12.02
CA MET A 181 5.04 11.75 -12.30
C MET A 181 5.39 12.65 -11.12
N LEU A 182 5.01 12.26 -9.89
CA LEU A 182 5.42 12.97 -8.68
C LEU A 182 6.93 13.02 -8.52
N SER A 183 7.63 11.91 -8.78
CA SER A 183 9.09 11.83 -8.64
C SER A 183 9.86 12.65 -9.67
N GLN A 184 9.27 12.88 -10.85
CA GLN A 184 9.87 13.66 -11.93
C GLN A 184 9.57 15.15 -11.84
N ALA A 185 8.47 15.52 -11.16
CA ALA A 185 8.06 16.90 -10.99
C ALA A 185 9.11 17.71 -10.22
N ASN A 186 9.58 18.78 -10.85
CA ASN A 186 10.52 19.72 -10.27
C ASN A 186 10.14 21.14 -10.65
N SER A 187 10.46 22.10 -9.78
CA SER A 187 10.27 23.53 -10.04
C SER A 187 11.51 24.28 -9.59
N CYS A 188 12.14 25.03 -10.51
CA CYS A 188 13.27 25.88 -10.23
C CYS A 188 12.78 27.23 -9.70
N CYS A 189 13.20 27.57 -8.48
CA CYS A 189 13.05 28.90 -7.95
C CYS A 189 14.21 29.73 -8.53
N GLY A 190 13.94 30.93 -9.08
CA GLY A 190 14.94 31.79 -9.73
C GLY A 190 16.12 32.25 -8.85
N ASN A 191 16.21 31.75 -7.61
CA ASN A 191 17.26 31.96 -6.62
C ASN A 191 18.28 30.79 -6.55
N GLY A 192 18.20 29.81 -7.44
CA GLY A 192 19.10 28.64 -7.43
C GLY A 192 18.64 27.49 -6.51
N GLU A 193 17.49 27.61 -5.86
CA GLU A 193 16.83 26.50 -5.17
C GLU A 193 15.92 25.74 -6.15
N SER A 194 15.83 24.42 -6.00
CA SER A 194 14.83 23.62 -6.70
C SER A 194 13.91 22.94 -5.70
N SER A 195 12.63 22.82 -6.05
CA SER A 195 11.65 22.10 -5.25
C SER A 195 11.13 20.88 -5.99
N TYR A 196 10.79 19.85 -5.21
CA TYR A 196 10.36 18.54 -5.71
C TYR A 196 9.39 17.90 -4.72
N PHE A 197 8.65 16.88 -5.16
CA PHE A 197 7.79 16.11 -4.27
C PHE A 197 8.53 14.91 -3.66
N THR A 198 8.32 14.66 -2.38
CA THR A 198 8.59 13.36 -1.76
C THR A 198 7.25 12.67 -1.48
N LEU A 199 7.09 11.45 -1.99
CA LEU A 199 5.92 10.63 -1.70
C LEU A 199 5.99 10.15 -0.24
N LEU A 200 4.96 10.46 0.56
CA LEU A 200 4.88 10.06 1.96
C LEU A 200 4.09 8.76 2.13
N CYS A 201 2.98 8.64 1.39
CA CYS A 201 2.19 7.42 1.34
C CYS A 201 1.35 7.31 0.06
N PHE A 202 0.95 6.08 -0.27
CA PHE A 202 -0.22 5.83 -1.10
C PHE A 202 -0.89 4.53 -0.69
N LYS A 203 -2.20 4.42 -0.91
CA LYS A 203 -2.96 3.21 -0.57
C LYS A 203 -4.20 3.09 -1.44
N ASN A 204 -4.69 1.87 -1.61
CA ASN A 204 -6.02 1.69 -2.14
C ASN A 204 -7.10 1.89 -1.06
N MET A 205 -8.26 2.37 -1.48
CA MET A 205 -9.35 2.82 -0.60
C MET A 205 -10.14 1.63 -0.05
N LEU A 206 -10.10 1.43 1.27
CA LEU A 206 -10.82 0.37 1.97
C LEU A 206 -12.33 0.47 1.77
N ALA A 207 -12.88 1.69 1.76
CA ALA A 207 -14.31 1.90 1.51
C ALA A 207 -14.74 1.31 0.16
N TYR A 208 -13.96 1.51 -0.90
CA TYR A 208 -14.26 0.97 -2.23
C TYR A 208 -14.06 -0.54 -2.29
N ILE A 209 -13.04 -1.06 -1.63
CA ILE A 209 -12.83 -2.50 -1.51
C ILE A 209 -14.04 -3.15 -0.83
N LYS A 210 -14.51 -2.58 0.28
CA LYS A 210 -15.59 -3.13 1.10
C LYS A 210 -16.94 -3.06 0.41
N TYR A 211 -17.31 -1.89 -0.13
CA TYR A 211 -18.66 -1.63 -0.61
C TYR A 211 -18.82 -1.89 -2.11
N ARG A 212 -17.77 -1.67 -2.92
CA ARG A 212 -17.81 -1.78 -4.38
C ARG A 212 -17.00 -2.93 -4.95
N ASP A 213 -16.42 -3.78 -4.09
CA ASP A 213 -15.50 -4.85 -4.50
C ASP A 213 -14.31 -4.35 -5.33
N SER A 214 -13.93 -3.07 -5.15
CA SER A 214 -13.04 -2.37 -6.04
C SER A 214 -11.77 -1.92 -5.33
N ALA A 215 -10.65 -2.54 -5.69
CA ALA A 215 -9.32 -2.23 -5.16
C ALA A 215 -8.55 -1.19 -6.02
N ASN A 216 -9.20 -0.64 -7.05
CA ASN A 216 -8.55 0.20 -8.06
C ASN A 216 -8.56 1.70 -7.72
N GLN A 217 -9.14 2.07 -6.59
CA GLN A 217 -9.22 3.45 -6.15
C GLN A 217 -8.06 3.75 -5.21
N VAL A 218 -7.16 4.65 -5.60
CA VAL A 218 -5.88 4.85 -4.90
C VAL A 218 -5.72 6.33 -4.55
N CYS A 219 -5.34 6.61 -3.31
CA CYS A 219 -4.97 7.95 -2.86
C CYS A 219 -3.47 8.06 -2.61
N PHE A 220 -2.94 9.27 -2.77
CA PHE A 220 -1.53 9.60 -2.70
C PHE A 220 -1.36 10.85 -1.83
N LEU A 221 -0.35 10.83 -0.97
CA LEU A 221 0.09 12.00 -0.20
C LEU A 221 1.57 12.24 -0.46
N ALA A 222 1.89 13.43 -0.92
CA ALA A 222 3.25 13.91 -1.12
C ALA A 222 3.51 15.18 -0.32
N GLN A 223 4.78 15.51 -0.14
CA GLN A 223 5.22 16.74 0.51
C GLN A 223 6.23 17.47 -0.38
N LYS A 224 6.09 18.79 -0.49
CA LYS A 224 7.09 19.65 -1.13
C LYS A 224 8.37 19.66 -0.29
N ARG A 225 9.49 19.34 -0.93
CA ARG A 225 10.85 19.51 -0.41
C ARG A 225 11.59 20.55 -1.23
N ILE A 226 12.63 21.12 -0.62
CA ILE A 226 13.55 22.06 -1.27
C ILE A 226 14.94 21.44 -1.24
N HIS A 227 15.56 21.38 -2.41
CA HIS A 227 16.98 21.13 -2.54
C HIS A 227 17.71 22.49 -2.56
N ARG A 228 18.53 22.74 -1.56
CA ARG A 228 19.53 23.80 -1.57
C ARG A 228 20.83 23.14 -1.98
N GLN A 229 21.48 23.53 -3.08
CA GLN A 229 22.79 22.96 -3.41
C GLN A 229 23.78 23.21 -2.25
N PRO A 230 24.44 22.16 -1.72
CA PRO A 230 25.77 22.29 -1.14
C PRO A 230 26.78 21.65 -2.11
N GLN A 231 28.05 22.09 -2.08
CA GLN A 231 29.14 21.43 -2.81
C GLN A 231 29.09 19.91 -2.57
N GLN A 232 29.22 19.13 -3.65
CA GLN A 232 29.13 17.67 -3.59
C GLN A 232 30.13 17.07 -2.58
N PRO A 233 29.68 16.19 -1.68
CA PRO A 233 30.41 14.98 -1.36
C PRO A 233 29.91 13.87 -2.28
N GLY A 234 30.86 13.12 -2.84
CA GLY A 234 30.65 12.13 -3.89
C GLY A 234 29.53 11.13 -3.63
N GLY A 235 28.95 10.65 -4.72
CA GLY A 235 27.93 9.61 -4.76
C GLY A 235 28.34 8.38 -3.96
N GLY A 236 27.90 8.32 -2.71
CA GLY A 236 27.76 7.07 -1.99
C GLY A 236 26.47 6.41 -2.45
N ASN A 237 26.56 5.53 -3.45
CA ASN A 237 25.57 4.48 -3.61
C ASN A 237 25.63 3.63 -2.34
N THR A 238 24.75 3.91 -1.37
CA THR A 238 24.36 2.89 -0.40
C THR A 238 23.48 1.88 -1.14
N CYS A 239 24.13 1.02 -1.94
CA CYS A 239 23.57 -0.29 -2.24
C CYS A 239 23.49 -1.04 -0.91
N CYS A 240 22.39 -0.86 -0.18
CA CYS A 240 21.94 -1.94 0.69
C CYS A 240 21.73 -3.15 -0.24
N PRO A 241 22.38 -4.30 0.00
CA PRO A 241 22.09 -5.50 -0.75
C PRO A 241 20.58 -5.74 -0.65
N SER A 242 19.90 -5.66 -1.78
CA SER A 242 18.54 -6.12 -1.93
C SER A 242 18.57 -7.63 -1.67
N LEU A 243 18.30 -8.03 -0.43
CA LEU A 243 17.92 -9.40 -0.11
C LEU A 243 16.70 -9.73 -0.98
N HIS A 244 16.92 -10.48 -2.06
CA HIS A 244 15.86 -11.02 -2.89
C HIS A 244 15.06 -12.06 -2.08
N PRO A 245 13.77 -12.23 -2.41
CA PRO A 245 12.76 -12.71 -1.49
C PRO A 245 12.66 -14.24 -1.54
N ASP A 246 13.40 -14.95 -0.70
CA ASP A 246 13.04 -16.35 -0.40
C ASP A 246 13.10 -16.71 1.09
N LEU A 247 12.93 -15.69 1.93
CA LEU A 247 12.69 -15.83 3.38
C LEU A 247 11.20 -15.77 3.73
N SER A 248 10.34 -15.52 2.72
CA SER A 248 8.93 -15.25 2.92
C SER A 248 8.14 -16.52 3.26
N LEU A 249 8.46 -17.67 2.67
CA LEU A 249 7.72 -18.92 2.91
C LEU A 249 7.95 -19.46 4.34
N THR A 250 9.19 -19.45 4.82
CA THR A 250 9.54 -19.93 6.18
C THR A 250 9.01 -18.99 7.27
N GLY A 251 9.10 -17.67 7.08
CA GLY A 251 8.47 -16.68 7.95
C GLY A 251 6.94 -16.75 7.93
N MET A 252 6.33 -16.98 6.76
CA MET A 252 4.89 -17.19 6.60
C MET A 252 4.38 -18.45 7.29
N VAL A 253 5.09 -19.57 7.18
CA VAL A 253 4.68 -20.87 7.77
C VAL A 253 4.75 -20.82 9.31
N LEU A 254 5.64 -20.02 9.89
CA LEU A 254 5.77 -19.87 11.35
C LEU A 254 4.86 -18.78 11.94
N ALA A 255 4.75 -17.62 11.30
CA ALA A 255 3.78 -16.59 11.69
C ALA A 255 2.33 -17.12 11.66
N ALA A 256 2.02 -17.95 10.66
CA ALA A 256 0.74 -18.64 10.54
C ALA A 256 0.56 -19.76 11.59
N SER A 257 1.63 -20.45 12.01
CA SER A 257 1.47 -21.58 12.94
C SER A 257 1.31 -21.17 14.41
N TRP A 258 1.66 -19.93 14.79
CA TRP A 258 1.54 -19.44 16.18
C TRP A 258 0.61 -18.24 16.38
N ALA A 259 0.18 -17.57 15.31
CA ALA A 259 -0.89 -16.60 15.41
C ALA A 259 -2.22 -17.35 15.51
N CYS A 260 -2.79 -17.43 16.72
CA CYS A 260 -4.18 -17.87 16.95
C CYS A 260 -5.16 -16.84 16.34
N MET A 261 -5.12 -16.69 15.02
CA MET A 261 -5.97 -15.78 14.26
C MET A 261 -7.34 -16.42 14.11
N GLU A 262 -8.36 -15.64 14.42
CA GLU A 262 -9.74 -16.05 14.27
C GLU A 262 -10.37 -15.32 13.09
N LYS A 263 -11.32 -15.97 12.44
CA LYS A 263 -12.07 -15.40 11.31
C LYS A 263 -12.66 -14.04 11.68
N GLY A 264 -12.43 -13.04 10.82
CA GLY A 264 -12.94 -11.68 10.99
C GLY A 264 -12.09 -10.76 11.86
N GLN A 265 -11.01 -11.23 12.48
CA GLN A 265 -10.07 -10.35 13.19
C GLN A 265 -9.40 -9.36 12.22
N LYS A 266 -9.04 -8.18 12.74
CA LYS A 266 -8.28 -7.15 12.02
C LYS A 266 -6.79 -7.29 12.33
N VAL A 267 -5.98 -7.47 11.29
CA VAL A 267 -4.54 -7.70 11.37
C VAL A 267 -3.82 -6.61 10.58
N LEU A 268 -2.78 -6.03 11.16
CA LEU A 268 -1.82 -5.22 10.43
C LEU A 268 -0.58 -6.07 10.16
N GLU A 269 -0.19 -6.18 8.90
CA GLU A 269 1.07 -6.77 8.48
C GLU A 269 2.03 -5.66 8.09
N VAL A 270 3.21 -5.63 8.70
CA VAL A 270 4.27 -4.65 8.44
C VAL A 270 5.40 -5.33 7.68
N GLY A 271 5.79 -4.74 6.55
CA GLY A 271 6.72 -5.33 5.59
C GLY A 271 6.04 -6.32 4.63
N CYS A 272 4.82 -6.02 4.16
CA CYS A 272 4.01 -6.96 3.37
C CYS A 272 4.60 -7.31 2.00
N GLY A 273 5.58 -6.55 1.50
CA GLY A 273 6.17 -6.73 0.19
C GLY A 273 5.11 -6.74 -0.91
N MET A 274 5.16 -7.74 -1.79
CA MET A 274 4.19 -7.92 -2.89
C MET A 274 2.87 -8.56 -2.42
N GLY A 275 2.66 -8.73 -1.12
CA GLY A 275 1.39 -9.15 -0.52
C GLY A 275 1.13 -10.66 -0.47
N GLN A 276 2.09 -11.52 -0.82
CA GLN A 276 1.92 -12.99 -0.82
C GLN A 276 1.42 -13.52 0.53
N SER A 277 2.08 -13.12 1.60
CA SER A 277 1.69 -13.42 2.99
C SER A 277 0.36 -12.78 3.37
N THR A 278 0.11 -11.55 2.95
CA THR A 278 -1.14 -10.83 3.21
C THR A 278 -2.34 -11.60 2.66
N PHE A 279 -2.26 -12.06 1.41
CA PHE A 279 -3.31 -12.87 0.78
C PHE A 279 -3.45 -14.23 1.49
N LEU A 280 -2.34 -14.90 1.80
CA LEU A 280 -2.34 -16.18 2.49
C LEU A 280 -3.01 -16.11 3.88
N LEU A 281 -2.69 -15.09 4.67
CA LEU A 281 -3.28 -14.86 5.99
C LEU A 281 -4.80 -14.66 5.88
N ALA A 282 -5.23 -13.80 4.96
CA ALA A 282 -6.64 -13.53 4.71
C ALA A 282 -7.42 -14.75 4.21
N GLU A 283 -6.82 -15.57 3.35
CA GLU A 283 -7.42 -16.79 2.81
C GLU A 283 -7.52 -17.89 3.87
N ARG A 284 -6.41 -18.19 4.55
CA ARG A 284 -6.28 -19.31 5.50
C ARG A 284 -7.06 -19.08 6.79
N TYR A 285 -6.95 -17.90 7.39
CA TYR A 285 -7.58 -17.61 8.69
C TYR A 285 -8.89 -16.84 8.55
N GLY A 286 -9.17 -16.32 7.35
CA GLY A 286 -10.36 -15.53 7.13
C GLY A 286 -10.35 -14.16 7.81
N VAL A 287 -9.18 -13.65 8.21
CA VAL A 287 -8.95 -12.33 8.80
C VAL A 287 -9.02 -11.20 7.75
N HIS A 288 -9.15 -9.96 8.23
CA HIS A 288 -8.92 -8.76 7.44
C HIS A 288 -7.49 -8.28 7.66
N VAL A 289 -6.70 -8.16 6.58
CA VAL A 289 -5.28 -7.81 6.67
C VAL A 289 -5.04 -6.46 5.99
N HIS A 290 -4.43 -5.53 6.72
CA HIS A 290 -3.85 -4.32 6.17
C HIS A 290 -2.35 -4.56 5.99
N GLY A 291 -1.89 -4.67 4.74
CA GLY A 291 -0.46 -4.82 4.41
C GLY A 291 0.21 -3.47 4.23
N LEU A 292 1.28 -3.23 4.99
CA LEU A 292 2.05 -1.99 5.00
C LEU A 292 3.49 -2.26 4.53
N ASP A 293 4.02 -1.44 3.64
CA ASP A 293 5.43 -1.53 3.22
C ASP A 293 6.07 -0.15 2.99
N LEU A 294 7.40 -0.10 2.95
CA LEU A 294 8.16 1.10 2.60
C LEU A 294 8.37 1.23 1.08
N SER A 295 8.34 0.12 0.35
CA SER A 295 8.70 0.08 -1.07
C SER A 295 7.49 0.38 -1.97
N PRO A 296 7.52 1.49 -2.73
CA PRO A 296 6.44 1.80 -3.66
C PRO A 296 6.21 0.70 -4.70
N SER A 297 7.28 0.13 -5.26
CA SER A 297 7.16 -0.88 -6.32
C SER A 297 6.51 -2.17 -5.83
N LEU A 298 6.83 -2.62 -4.61
CA LEU A 298 6.24 -3.83 -4.03
C LEU A 298 4.75 -3.65 -3.75
N VAL A 299 4.37 -2.49 -3.19
CA VAL A 299 2.95 -2.17 -2.91
C VAL A 299 2.15 -2.01 -4.20
N HIS A 300 2.73 -1.41 -5.26
CA HIS A 300 2.08 -1.41 -6.58
C HIS A 300 1.81 -2.84 -7.05
N SER A 301 2.80 -3.73 -7.02
CA SER A 301 2.61 -5.14 -7.41
C SER A 301 1.57 -5.88 -6.56
N ALA A 302 1.47 -5.56 -5.26
CA ALA A 302 0.45 -6.11 -4.37
C ALA A 302 -0.97 -5.66 -4.77
N ILE A 303 -1.14 -4.35 -5.04
CA ILE A 303 -2.40 -3.78 -5.54
C ILE A 303 -2.75 -4.37 -6.91
N ASP A 304 -1.78 -4.51 -7.82
CA ASP A 304 -1.99 -5.09 -9.15
C ASP A 304 -2.53 -6.52 -9.04
N THR A 305 -1.94 -7.32 -8.14
CA THR A 305 -2.41 -8.68 -7.85
C THR A 305 -3.83 -8.65 -7.28
N GLN A 306 -4.11 -7.76 -6.33
CA GLN A 306 -5.44 -7.60 -5.73
C GLN A 306 -6.51 -7.23 -6.77
N VAL A 307 -6.19 -6.34 -7.70
CA VAL A 307 -7.11 -5.85 -8.73
C VAL A 307 -7.32 -6.89 -9.82
N THR A 308 -6.25 -7.55 -10.30
CA THR A 308 -6.30 -8.33 -11.55
C THR A 308 -6.41 -9.84 -11.34
N LYS A 309 -5.95 -10.39 -10.21
CA LYS A 309 -5.82 -11.84 -9.99
C LYS A 309 -6.63 -12.36 -8.82
N THR A 310 -7.05 -11.50 -7.88
CA THR A 310 -7.70 -11.94 -6.65
C THR A 310 -9.24 -12.02 -6.79
N PRO A 311 -9.88 -13.15 -6.41
CA PRO A 311 -11.33 -13.27 -6.38
C PRO A 311 -11.99 -12.32 -5.37
N ALA A 312 -13.22 -11.87 -5.66
CA ALA A 312 -14.00 -10.91 -4.85
C ALA A 312 -13.94 -11.17 -3.34
N LYS A 313 -14.22 -12.42 -2.93
CA LYS A 313 -14.27 -12.83 -1.51
C LYS A 313 -12.94 -12.58 -0.77
N LEU A 314 -11.80 -12.77 -1.43
CA LEU A 314 -10.48 -12.52 -0.86
C LEU A 314 -10.08 -11.04 -1.02
N ARG A 315 -10.44 -10.42 -2.14
CA ARG A 315 -10.17 -9.01 -2.42
C ARG A 315 -10.69 -8.08 -1.33
N ARG A 316 -11.89 -8.36 -0.81
CA ARG A 316 -12.53 -7.59 0.28
C ARG A 316 -11.86 -7.73 1.64
N LYS A 317 -10.88 -8.62 1.79
CA LYS A 317 -10.21 -8.91 3.06
C LYS A 317 -8.84 -8.28 3.17
N VAL A 318 -8.31 -7.71 2.10
CA VAL A 318 -6.95 -7.16 2.08
C VAL A 318 -6.96 -5.70 1.64
N GLN A 319 -6.05 -4.91 2.20
CA GLN A 319 -5.75 -3.54 1.79
C GLN A 319 -4.24 -3.38 1.77
N PHE A 320 -3.71 -2.56 0.86
CA PHE A 320 -2.28 -2.29 0.77
C PHE A 320 -1.98 -0.80 0.86
N GLU A 321 -0.98 -0.46 1.66
CA GLU A 321 -0.49 0.89 1.88
C GLU A 321 1.05 0.91 1.79
N MET A 322 1.58 1.87 1.04
CA MET A 322 2.96 2.31 1.18
C MET A 322 2.97 3.48 2.15
N ASN A 323 3.79 3.42 3.20
CA ASN A 323 3.95 4.54 4.14
C ASN A 323 5.38 4.64 4.66
N THR A 324 6.00 5.80 4.48
CA THR A 324 7.40 6.06 4.88
C THR A 324 7.66 5.95 6.38
N THR A 325 6.63 6.02 7.23
CA THR A 325 6.76 5.89 8.69
C THR A 325 6.52 4.47 9.19
N LEU A 326 6.06 3.57 8.31
CA LEU A 326 5.50 2.26 8.67
C LEU A 326 4.41 2.36 9.75
N GLN A 327 3.60 3.42 9.70
CA GLN A 327 2.37 3.53 10.48
C GLN A 327 1.19 3.65 9.51
N PRO A 328 0.11 2.88 9.69
CA PRO A 328 -1.06 3.00 8.82
C PRO A 328 -1.72 4.36 9.02
N ASN A 329 -2.02 5.08 7.94
CA ASN A 329 -2.73 6.37 8.04
C ASN A 329 -4.18 6.20 8.52
N THR A 330 -4.77 5.05 8.23
CA THR A 330 -6.18 4.78 8.52
C THR A 330 -6.32 3.52 9.34
N CYS A 331 -6.04 3.64 10.64
CA CYS A 331 -6.39 2.66 11.66
C CYS A 331 -6.70 3.39 12.96
N ASP A 332 -7.92 3.19 13.48
CA ASP A 332 -8.30 3.76 14.77
C ASP A 332 -7.53 3.09 15.90
N SER A 333 -7.22 3.88 16.94
CA SER A 333 -6.63 3.35 18.17
C SER A 333 -7.53 2.27 18.79
N ASN A 334 -6.91 1.26 19.40
CA ASN A 334 -7.61 0.20 20.13
C ASN A 334 -8.53 -0.69 19.26
N THR A 335 -8.20 -0.92 17.99
CA THR A 335 -9.04 -1.70 17.05
C THR A 335 -8.36 -2.94 16.46
N LEU A 336 -7.04 -2.97 16.39
CA LEU A 336 -6.31 -4.10 15.81
C LEU A 336 -6.30 -5.28 16.79
N HIS A 337 -6.53 -6.47 16.27
CA HIS A 337 -6.46 -7.70 17.06
C HIS A 337 -5.01 -8.17 17.16
N GLN A 338 -4.28 -8.08 16.04
CA GLN A 338 -2.90 -8.52 15.93
C GLN A 338 -2.10 -7.58 15.02
N ILE A 339 -0.81 -7.43 15.32
CA ILE A 339 0.18 -6.81 14.44
C ILE A 339 1.27 -7.86 14.19
N TYR A 340 1.62 -8.07 12.94
CA TYR A 340 2.68 -8.97 12.51
C TYR A 340 3.74 -8.19 11.73
N CYS A 341 4.98 -8.20 12.19
CA CYS A 341 6.13 -7.63 11.49
C CYS A 341 6.94 -8.74 10.83
N GLN A 342 7.14 -8.63 9.52
CA GLN A 342 7.98 -9.54 8.75
C GLN A 342 9.47 -9.42 9.18
N PRO A 343 10.26 -10.50 8.99
CA PRO A 343 11.70 -10.50 9.26
C PRO A 343 12.46 -9.38 8.57
N ASN A 344 13.59 -8.98 9.16
CA ASN A 344 14.54 -8.04 8.58
C ASN A 344 13.97 -6.61 8.43
N LEU A 345 13.17 -6.19 9.40
CA LEU A 345 12.40 -4.94 9.34
C LEU A 345 12.71 -3.95 10.46
N LEU A 346 12.91 -4.37 11.72
CA LEU A 346 13.00 -3.44 12.86
C LEU A 346 14.11 -2.41 12.69
N HIS A 347 15.27 -2.81 12.17
CA HIS A 347 16.40 -1.92 11.92
C HIS A 347 16.15 -0.92 10.76
N LYS A 348 15.11 -1.15 9.94
CA LYS A 348 14.66 -0.26 8.86
C LYS A 348 13.54 0.67 9.32
N ILE A 349 12.91 0.42 10.47
CA ILE A 349 11.82 1.25 11.00
C ILE A 349 12.40 2.59 11.48
N PRO A 350 12.05 3.73 10.86
CA PRO A 350 12.46 5.04 11.36
C PRO A 350 11.88 5.26 12.76
N HIS A 351 12.69 5.78 13.69
CA HIS A 351 12.26 6.06 15.06
C HIS A 351 11.55 4.86 15.74
N LEU A 352 12.14 3.66 15.65
CA LEU A 352 11.56 2.39 16.13
C LEU A 352 10.81 2.49 17.47
N HIS A 353 11.37 3.15 18.49
CA HIS A 353 10.71 3.33 19.79
C HIS A 353 9.34 4.03 19.66
N HIS A 354 9.25 5.10 18.86
CA HIS A 354 7.98 5.78 18.59
C HIS A 354 7.00 4.86 17.85
N THR A 355 7.47 4.15 16.83
CA THR A 355 6.62 3.24 16.04
C THR A 355 6.06 2.10 16.88
N LEU A 356 6.86 1.49 17.78
CA LEU A 356 6.38 0.48 18.72
C LEU A 356 5.31 1.03 19.68
N ALA A 357 5.48 2.27 20.18
CA ALA A 357 4.47 2.92 21.02
C ALA A 357 3.17 3.18 20.25
N GLN A 358 3.24 3.46 18.95
CA GLN A 358 2.04 3.59 18.11
C GLN A 358 1.37 2.24 17.86
N TYR A 359 2.14 1.18 17.60
CA TYR A 359 1.60 -0.18 17.48
C TYR A 359 0.87 -0.61 18.75
N TYR A 360 1.42 -0.31 19.93
CA TYR A 360 0.74 -0.51 21.20
C TYR A 360 -0.61 0.24 21.25
N LYS A 361 -0.67 1.49 20.80
CA LYS A 361 -1.94 2.26 20.78
C LYS A 361 -2.98 1.67 19.83
N LEU A 362 -2.56 1.20 18.66
CA LEU A 362 -3.46 0.62 17.64
C LEU A 362 -4.08 -0.71 18.06
N LEU A 363 -3.34 -1.54 18.81
CA LEU A 363 -3.85 -2.82 19.33
C LEU A 363 -5.00 -2.60 20.33
N ARG A 364 -6.00 -3.48 20.30
CA ARG A 364 -7.03 -3.57 21.35
C ARG A 364 -6.41 -4.09 22.66
N SER A 365 -7.09 -3.91 23.79
CA SER A 365 -6.70 -4.59 25.05
C SER A 365 -6.60 -6.11 24.84
N GLY A 366 -5.48 -6.72 25.22
CA GLY A 366 -5.21 -8.14 24.95
C GLY A 366 -4.83 -8.46 23.49
N GLY A 367 -4.68 -7.44 22.65
CA GLY A 367 -4.17 -7.57 21.28
C GLY A 367 -2.69 -7.98 21.29
N LYS A 368 -2.28 -8.71 20.25
CA LYS A 368 -0.94 -9.34 20.19
C LYS A 368 -0.05 -8.65 19.16
N LEU A 369 1.22 -8.51 19.48
CA LEU A 369 2.28 -8.14 18.56
C LEU A 369 3.20 -9.35 18.35
N LEU A 370 3.48 -9.67 17.08
CA LEU A 370 4.44 -10.68 16.66
C LEU A 370 5.50 -10.00 15.79
N VAL A 371 6.76 -10.27 16.08
CA VAL A 371 7.89 -9.72 15.31
C VAL A 371 8.89 -10.82 15.05
N GLY A 372 9.07 -11.20 13.79
CA GLY A 372 10.27 -11.94 13.38
C GLY A 372 11.38 -10.93 13.07
N ASP A 373 12.60 -11.14 13.56
CA ASP A 373 13.75 -10.38 13.07
C ASP A 373 15.09 -11.08 13.29
N TYR A 374 16.11 -10.62 12.56
CA TYR A 374 17.50 -10.97 12.80
C TYR A 374 18.06 -10.12 13.93
N CYS A 375 18.57 -10.79 14.96
CA CYS A 375 19.20 -10.18 16.10
C CYS A 375 20.68 -10.58 16.15
N ARG A 376 21.49 -9.71 16.77
CA ARG A 376 22.84 -10.09 17.16
C ARG A 376 22.76 -11.08 18.33
N GLY A 377 23.37 -12.24 18.15
CA GLY A 377 23.60 -13.24 19.18
C GLY A 377 24.68 -12.80 20.17
N THR A 378 24.95 -13.66 21.14
CA THR A 378 25.85 -13.38 22.28
C THR A 378 27.33 -13.63 21.99
N SER A 379 27.66 -14.19 20.83
CA SER A 379 29.04 -14.51 20.44
C SER A 379 29.78 -13.27 19.90
N HIS A 380 31.00 -13.04 20.38
CA HIS A 380 31.81 -11.82 20.15
C HIS A 380 32.47 -11.74 18.75
N TYR A 381 31.92 -12.39 17.73
CA TYR A 381 32.59 -12.45 16.42
C TYR A 381 32.47 -11.12 15.66
N ARG A 382 33.47 -10.88 14.79
CA ARG A 382 33.70 -9.64 14.05
C ARG A 382 32.40 -9.11 13.45
N THR A 383 31.95 -7.94 13.91
CA THR A 383 30.82 -7.23 13.31
C THR A 383 31.15 -6.90 11.87
N ASN A 384 30.63 -7.68 10.92
CA ASN A 384 30.69 -7.33 9.52
C ASN A 384 29.70 -6.19 9.23
N HIS A 385 29.97 -5.41 8.17
CA HIS A 385 29.25 -4.18 7.86
C HIS A 385 27.73 -4.38 7.66
N TYR A 386 27.28 -5.59 7.28
CA TYR A 386 25.86 -5.94 7.13
C TYR A 386 25.10 -6.12 8.46
N MET A 387 25.79 -6.34 9.58
CA MET A 387 25.17 -6.40 10.91
C MET A 387 24.98 -5.01 11.55
N CYS A 388 25.49 -3.97 10.89
CA CYS A 388 25.42 -2.59 11.37
C CYS A 388 23.96 -2.13 11.39
N GLY A 389 23.41 -1.91 12.59
CA GLY A 389 22.02 -1.49 12.79
C GLY A 389 21.10 -2.56 13.39
N MET A 390 21.49 -3.84 13.38
CA MET A 390 20.69 -4.90 14.04
C MET A 390 20.79 -4.78 15.57
N GLY A 391 19.67 -4.93 16.28
CA GLY A 391 19.63 -4.94 17.75
C GLY A 391 20.09 -6.27 18.35
N SER A 392 20.44 -6.30 19.63
CA SER A 392 20.48 -7.57 20.38
C SER A 392 19.06 -7.98 20.78
N VAL A 393 18.87 -9.26 21.08
CA VAL A 393 17.58 -9.79 21.55
C VAL A 393 17.08 -9.02 22.78
N GLU A 394 17.97 -8.74 23.73
CA GLU A 394 17.67 -8.00 24.96
C GLU A 394 17.24 -6.57 24.67
N LYS A 395 17.87 -5.92 23.69
CA LYS A 395 17.52 -4.55 23.31
C LYS A 395 16.12 -4.50 22.71
N VAL A 396 15.74 -5.46 21.87
CA VAL A 396 14.38 -5.54 21.31
C VAL A 396 13.36 -5.78 22.43
N ILE A 397 13.63 -6.71 23.35
CA ILE A 397 12.77 -6.95 24.52
C ILE A 397 12.59 -5.68 25.36
N GLN A 398 13.68 -4.95 25.60
CA GLN A 398 13.64 -3.69 26.35
C GLN A 398 12.75 -2.66 25.65
N LEU A 399 12.94 -2.44 24.35
CA LEU A 399 12.14 -1.49 23.57
C LEU A 399 10.64 -1.85 23.58
N LEU A 400 10.30 -3.14 23.50
CA LEU A 400 8.91 -3.59 23.61
C LEU A 400 8.32 -3.28 24.98
N LYS A 401 9.07 -3.52 26.06
CA LYS A 401 8.64 -3.18 27.43
C LYS A 401 8.48 -1.67 27.63
N GLU A 402 9.41 -0.88 27.12
CA GLU A 402 9.37 0.60 27.16
C GLU A 402 8.17 1.16 26.40
N ALA A 403 7.77 0.53 25.29
CA ALA A 403 6.55 0.87 24.56
C ALA A 403 5.25 0.48 25.29
N GLY A 404 5.34 -0.24 26.41
CA GLY A 404 4.22 -0.62 27.28
C GLY A 404 3.75 -2.07 27.15
N PHE A 405 4.34 -2.86 26.25
CA PHE A 405 3.93 -4.24 26.06
C PHE A 405 4.25 -5.14 27.25
N LYS A 406 3.36 -6.11 27.50
CA LYS A 406 3.47 -7.11 28.57
C LYS A 406 3.66 -8.51 28.00
N GLY A 407 4.11 -9.43 28.84
CA GLY A 407 4.30 -10.84 28.46
C GLY A 407 5.28 -11.01 27.29
N VAL A 408 6.31 -10.15 27.22
CA VAL A 408 7.28 -10.19 26.12
C VAL A 408 8.11 -11.47 26.21
N THR A 409 8.04 -12.30 25.18
CA THR A 409 8.86 -13.51 25.02
C THR A 409 9.70 -13.43 23.74
N SER A 410 10.80 -14.17 23.70
CA SER A 410 11.65 -14.34 22.52
C SER A 410 11.96 -15.83 22.33
N GLN A 411 11.86 -16.31 21.10
CA GLN A 411 12.24 -17.67 20.72
C GLN A 411 13.29 -17.59 19.62
N ASP A 412 14.44 -18.23 19.86
CA ASP A 412 15.43 -18.47 18.81
C ASP A 412 14.89 -19.57 17.89
N LEU A 413 14.73 -19.22 16.62
CA LEU A 413 14.23 -20.11 15.58
C LEU A 413 15.28 -20.33 14.48
N THR A 414 16.54 -20.01 14.77
CA THR A 414 17.68 -20.26 13.89
C THR A 414 17.79 -21.73 13.47
N PRO A 415 17.64 -22.73 14.38
CA PRO A 415 17.69 -24.13 13.99
C PRO A 415 16.62 -24.53 12.99
N GLU A 416 15.39 -24.05 13.15
CA GLU A 416 14.26 -24.33 12.26
C GLU A 416 14.46 -23.69 10.88
N LEU A 417 15.04 -22.49 10.85
CA LEU A 417 15.40 -21.82 9.59
C LEU A 417 16.46 -22.60 8.81
N LEU A 418 17.51 -23.08 9.50
CA LEU A 418 18.60 -23.84 8.89
C LEU A 418 18.20 -25.26 8.45
N ASN A 419 17.18 -25.85 9.09
CA ASN A 419 16.72 -27.21 8.80
C ASN A 419 15.48 -27.28 7.89
N SER A 420 14.97 -26.15 7.41
CA SER A 420 13.83 -26.12 6.49
C SER A 420 14.23 -26.74 5.14
N PRO A 421 13.47 -27.72 4.60
CA PRO A 421 13.75 -28.24 3.26
C PRO A 421 13.57 -27.12 2.24
N HIS A 422 14.66 -26.68 1.63
CA HIS A 422 14.64 -25.68 0.57
C HIS A 422 14.15 -26.34 -0.71
N ASP A 423 13.08 -25.78 -1.30
CA ASP A 423 12.48 -26.28 -2.54
C ASP A 423 13.41 -25.92 -3.71
N ASN A 424 14.44 -26.75 -3.95
CA ASN A 424 15.41 -26.58 -5.04
C ASN A 424 14.83 -26.91 -6.44
N ASN A 425 13.50 -26.96 -6.61
CA ASN A 425 12.88 -27.40 -7.86
C ASN A 425 12.20 -26.25 -8.62
N THR A 426 12.87 -25.79 -9.69
CA THR A 426 12.45 -24.79 -10.67
C THR A 426 11.29 -25.22 -11.60
N ASN A 427 10.39 -26.11 -11.16
CA ASN A 427 9.24 -26.53 -11.97
C ASN A 427 7.92 -25.91 -11.50
N HIS A 428 7.53 -24.81 -12.14
CA HIS A 428 6.29 -24.04 -11.95
C HIS A 428 4.98 -24.78 -12.33
N GLN A 429 4.83 -26.09 -12.06
CA GLN A 429 3.59 -26.82 -12.36
C GLN A 429 3.03 -27.73 -11.26
N GLN A 430 3.59 -27.76 -10.05
CA GLN A 430 2.97 -28.51 -8.94
C GLN A 430 2.43 -27.56 -7.87
N LYS A 431 1.11 -27.63 -7.62
CA LYS A 431 0.49 -27.07 -6.42
C LYS A 431 1.22 -27.64 -5.20
N PRO A 432 1.62 -26.83 -4.22
CA PRO A 432 2.30 -27.33 -3.03
C PRO A 432 1.37 -28.31 -2.29
N GLN A 433 1.78 -29.58 -2.22
CA GLN A 433 1.15 -30.55 -1.34
C GLN A 433 1.57 -30.22 0.10
N LEU A 434 0.59 -29.87 0.92
CA LEU A 434 0.74 -29.50 2.32
C LEU A 434 1.21 -30.69 3.17
N TYR A 435 2.32 -30.52 3.89
CA TYR A 435 2.69 -31.39 5.01
C TYR A 435 1.66 -31.25 6.15
N GLN A 436 1.04 -32.36 6.54
CA GLN A 436 0.30 -32.45 7.81
C GLN A 436 1.30 -32.40 8.96
N ILE A 437 1.35 -31.27 9.67
CA ILE A 437 2.12 -31.15 10.91
C ILE A 437 1.20 -31.60 12.05
N SER A 438 1.58 -32.70 12.70
CA SER A 438 0.89 -33.25 13.85
C SER A 438 0.95 -32.30 15.05
N THR A 439 -0.20 -31.83 15.51
CA THR A 439 -0.32 -31.12 16.78
C THR A 439 -0.18 -32.12 17.93
N ASN A 440 1.03 -32.29 18.48
CA ASN A 440 1.20 -33.01 19.74
C ASN A 440 0.64 -32.17 20.89
N THR A 441 -0.67 -32.27 21.10
CA THR A 441 -1.30 -31.97 22.38
C THR A 441 -1.27 -33.26 23.19
N HIS A 442 -0.38 -33.34 24.16
CA HIS A 442 -0.39 -34.44 25.14
C HIS A 442 -1.63 -34.28 26.02
N THR A 443 -2.70 -35.00 25.68
CA THR A 443 -3.77 -35.35 26.61
C THR A 443 -3.86 -36.87 26.69
N ASN A 444 -3.44 -37.42 27.83
CA ASN A 444 -3.61 -38.83 28.19
C ASN A 444 -5.10 -39.19 28.19
N HIS A 445 -5.52 -40.14 27.34
CA HIS A 445 -6.58 -41.09 27.70
C HIS A 445 -6.46 -42.37 26.86
N GLN A 446 -6.81 -43.48 27.52
CA GLN A 446 -6.49 -44.86 27.21
C GLN A 446 -7.24 -45.45 25.99
N GLN A 447 -6.55 -46.42 25.36
CA GLN A 447 -7.00 -47.59 24.60
C GLN A 447 -8.51 -47.80 24.35
N ALA A 448 -8.87 -47.99 23.06
CA ALA A 448 -9.63 -49.16 22.63
C ALA A 448 -9.48 -49.39 21.11
N SER A 449 -9.32 -50.66 20.78
CA SER A 449 -9.06 -51.33 19.49
C SER A 449 -10.21 -51.28 18.46
N GLY A 450 -9.85 -51.44 17.17
CA GLY A 450 -10.58 -52.37 16.30
C GLY A 450 -10.91 -51.92 14.87
N LEU A 451 -10.38 -52.71 13.93
CA LEU A 451 -10.99 -53.16 12.66
C LEU A 451 -10.69 -52.41 11.34
N GLN A 452 -10.01 -53.20 10.50
CA GLN A 452 -9.84 -53.11 9.04
C GLN A 452 -11.18 -53.14 8.30
N GLN A 453 -11.23 -52.53 7.10
CA GLN A 453 -11.69 -53.22 5.89
C GLN A 453 -11.35 -52.45 4.60
N THR A 454 -11.23 -53.23 3.53
CA THR A 454 -10.65 -53.00 2.21
C THR A 454 -11.71 -52.84 1.10
N HIS A 455 -11.24 -52.48 -0.11
CA HIS A 455 -11.86 -52.62 -1.45
C HIS A 455 -12.85 -51.50 -1.88
N THR A 456 -13.02 -51.10 -3.15
CA THR A 456 -12.43 -51.40 -4.48
C THR A 456 -12.94 -50.35 -5.48
N THR A 457 -12.08 -49.99 -6.44
CA THR A 457 -12.29 -49.66 -7.87
C THR A 457 -13.68 -49.26 -8.40
N ASP A 458 -13.74 -48.20 -9.23
CA ASP A 458 -14.33 -48.33 -10.56
C ASP A 458 -13.89 -47.24 -11.54
N ASN A 459 -13.76 -47.66 -12.79
CA ASN A 459 -13.11 -47.00 -13.92
C ASN A 459 -14.12 -47.01 -15.07
N ILE A 460 -14.51 -45.86 -15.64
CA ILE A 460 -15.38 -45.81 -16.83
C ILE A 460 -14.86 -44.76 -17.83
N ASN A 461 -14.78 -45.19 -19.08
CA ASN A 461 -14.14 -44.57 -20.25
C ASN A 461 -15.14 -43.79 -21.13
N HIS A 462 -14.70 -42.61 -21.62
CA HIS A 462 -14.86 -41.98 -22.96
C HIS A 462 -16.25 -41.61 -23.54
N PRO A 463 -16.38 -40.67 -24.53
CA PRO A 463 -15.45 -40.35 -25.63
C PRO A 463 -15.21 -38.85 -26.01
N ARG A 464 -14.29 -38.67 -26.97
CA ARG A 464 -13.78 -37.43 -27.60
C ARG A 464 -14.67 -36.87 -28.73
N ALA A 465 -14.61 -35.55 -28.91
CA ALA A 465 -14.65 -34.78 -30.17
C ALA A 465 -14.22 -33.33 -29.82
N SER A 466 -13.53 -32.49 -30.59
CA SER A 466 -12.90 -32.51 -31.91
C SER A 466 -12.06 -31.22 -32.00
N GLU A 467 -10.97 -31.28 -32.76
CA GLU A 467 -9.93 -30.24 -32.90
C GLU A 467 -10.40 -28.99 -33.66
N LEU A 468 -9.89 -27.82 -33.28
CA LEU A 468 -9.73 -26.65 -34.16
C LEU A 468 -8.36 -26.03 -33.89
N GLN A 469 -7.50 -26.15 -34.90
CA GLN A 469 -6.14 -25.61 -34.97
C GLN A 469 -6.15 -24.09 -35.10
N GLN A 470 -5.37 -23.38 -34.27
CA GLN A 470 -4.78 -22.10 -34.63
C GLN A 470 -3.33 -22.03 -34.10
N THR A 471 -2.46 -21.54 -34.97
CA THR A 471 -0.99 -21.53 -34.96
C THR A 471 -0.35 -20.68 -33.84
N PRO A 472 0.80 -21.08 -33.25
CA PRO A 472 1.57 -20.23 -32.36
C PRO A 472 2.64 -19.43 -33.14
N PHE A 473 2.65 -18.11 -32.98
CA PHE A 473 3.80 -17.28 -33.32
C PHE A 473 4.81 -17.33 -32.17
N SER A 474 6.00 -17.80 -32.49
CA SER A 474 7.17 -17.87 -31.64
C SER A 474 7.79 -16.49 -31.41
N ASN A 475 8.06 -16.14 -30.15
CA ASN A 475 9.14 -15.24 -29.74
C ASN A 475 9.73 -15.75 -28.41
N HIS A 476 10.34 -16.94 -28.47
CA HIS A 476 11.28 -17.40 -27.47
C HIS A 476 12.68 -17.16 -28.03
N GLN A 477 13.37 -16.13 -27.54
CA GLN A 477 14.84 -16.05 -27.40
C GLN A 477 15.23 -14.60 -27.10
N LEU A 478 15.27 -14.25 -25.81
CA LEU A 478 16.15 -13.23 -25.19
C LEU A 478 15.67 -13.02 -23.76
N LEU A 479 15.99 -13.95 -22.84
CA LEU A 479 15.94 -13.77 -21.37
C LEU A 479 16.46 -14.99 -20.58
N GLN A 480 17.40 -15.77 -21.13
CA GLN A 480 17.86 -17.02 -20.51
C GLN A 480 19.35 -17.07 -20.15
N GLN A 481 20.01 -15.92 -20.02
CA GLN A 481 21.37 -15.86 -19.49
C GLN A 481 21.49 -14.65 -18.57
N THR A 482 21.12 -14.83 -17.30
CA THR A 482 21.55 -14.06 -16.10
C THR A 482 20.58 -14.32 -14.93
N SER A 483 20.47 -15.56 -14.43
CA SER A 483 19.76 -15.79 -13.15
C SER A 483 20.13 -17.05 -12.36
N GLU A 484 20.92 -17.98 -12.89
CA GLU A 484 21.22 -19.23 -12.17
C GLU A 484 22.43 -19.13 -11.21
N ASP A 485 23.46 -18.34 -11.52
CA ASP A 485 24.66 -18.24 -10.66
C ASP A 485 24.49 -17.33 -9.44
N SER A 486 23.48 -16.45 -9.42
CA SER A 486 23.25 -15.49 -8.33
C SER A 486 22.43 -16.04 -7.17
N HIS A 487 21.83 -17.23 -7.26
CA HIS A 487 21.06 -17.80 -6.13
C HIS A 487 21.93 -18.68 -5.22
N GLY A 488 22.84 -19.48 -5.78
CA GLY A 488 23.73 -20.36 -5.00
C GLY A 488 24.76 -19.61 -4.14
N VAL A 489 25.26 -18.47 -4.62
CA VAL A 489 26.27 -17.66 -3.90
C VAL A 489 25.69 -16.95 -2.67
N TYR A 490 24.40 -16.61 -2.67
CA TYR A 490 23.75 -15.90 -1.56
C TYR A 490 23.28 -16.82 -0.44
N GLN A 491 22.84 -18.03 -0.76
CA GLN A 491 22.49 -19.03 0.24
C GLN A 491 23.70 -19.41 1.09
N ASP A 492 24.87 -19.53 0.46
CA ASP A 492 26.13 -19.79 1.13
C ASP A 492 26.58 -18.62 2.02
N GLN A 493 26.16 -17.38 1.72
CA GLN A 493 26.42 -16.22 2.59
C GLN A 493 25.45 -16.17 3.78
N LEU A 494 24.16 -16.43 3.57
CA LEU A 494 23.15 -16.37 4.63
C LEU A 494 23.30 -17.52 5.64
N SER A 495 23.66 -18.72 5.19
CA SER A 495 23.97 -19.87 6.05
C SER A 495 25.27 -19.69 6.85
N ARG A 496 26.30 -19.04 6.26
CA ARG A 496 27.52 -18.65 7.00
C ARG A 496 27.21 -17.56 8.03
N SER A 497 26.39 -16.57 7.68
CA SER A 497 26.06 -15.47 8.59
C SER A 497 25.12 -15.88 9.74
N VAL A 498 24.17 -16.77 9.49
CA VAL A 498 23.21 -17.31 10.46
C VAL A 498 23.79 -18.58 11.09
N GLY A 499 24.37 -18.46 12.28
CA GLY A 499 25.05 -19.55 12.97
C GLY A 499 26.54 -19.33 13.16
N GLU A 500 27.34 -19.22 12.09
CA GLU A 500 28.81 -19.08 12.22
C GLU A 500 29.26 -17.66 12.59
N GLU A 501 28.52 -16.61 12.18
CA GLU A 501 28.85 -15.20 12.46
C GLU A 501 27.99 -14.55 13.56
N GLY A 502 27.21 -15.34 14.29
CA GLY A 502 26.49 -14.88 15.48
C GLY A 502 25.20 -14.10 15.22
N LEU A 503 24.58 -14.20 14.02
CA LEU A 503 23.19 -13.76 13.83
C LEU A 503 22.22 -14.85 14.28
N VAL A 504 21.17 -14.42 14.98
CA VAL A 504 20.11 -15.27 15.51
C VAL A 504 18.78 -14.81 14.93
N TRP A 505 18.04 -15.72 14.30
CA TRP A 505 16.68 -15.43 13.85
C TRP A 505 15.73 -15.60 15.04
N THR A 506 15.13 -14.49 15.49
CA THR A 506 14.34 -14.46 16.72
C THR A 506 12.90 -14.07 16.44
N LEU A 507 11.97 -14.84 16.98
CA LEU A 507 10.56 -14.47 17.05
C LEU A 507 10.24 -13.87 18.42
N PHE A 508 9.76 -12.64 18.42
CA PHE A 508 9.25 -11.96 19.60
C PHE A 508 7.73 -11.99 19.62
N THR A 509 7.15 -12.24 20.79
CA THR A 509 5.72 -12.08 21.02
C THR A 509 5.48 -11.15 22.20
N ALA A 510 4.42 -10.34 22.11
CA ALA A 510 4.06 -9.39 23.15
C ALA A 510 2.56 -9.11 23.13
N THR A 511 2.00 -8.65 24.26
CA THR A 511 0.57 -8.35 24.40
C THR A 511 0.36 -6.94 24.93
N LYS A 512 -0.70 -6.26 24.48
CA LYS A 512 -1.17 -4.98 25.04
C LYS A 512 -1.89 -5.17 26.37
#